data_AF-A3LVV5-F1
#
_entry.id   AF-A3LVV5-F1
#
_cell.length_a   1.000
_cell.length_b   1.000
_cell.length_c   1.000
_cell.angle_alpha   90.00
_cell.angle_beta   90.00
_cell.angle_gamma   90.00
#
_symmetry.space_group_name_H-M   'P 1'
#
loop_
_entity.id
_entity.type
_entity.pdbx_description
1 polymer ?
#
loop_
_entity_poly.entity_id
_entity_poly.type
_entity_poly.pdbx_seq_one_letter_code
_entity_poly.pdbx_strand_id
1 'polypeptide(L)'
;MSTKNEIAQKIVALLKTLPKDRIKHYASFKDVQLERFQNKDLVAGISEKDLKLQYASLRDLVNDKYKNYYKLDDKLLVPKGNPNYYTRIMAEIRGEKKTSFLDAMKIVTFGK
;
A
#
# COMPACT_ATOMS: atom_id res chain seq x y z
N MET A 1 -17.52 -17.96 -20.99
CA MET A 1 -17.75 -17.83 -19.53
C MET A 1 -18.58 -16.57 -19.30
N SER A 2 -19.26 -16.38 -18.16
CA SER A 2 -19.93 -15.08 -17.90
C SER A 2 -18.89 -13.96 -17.81
N THR A 3 -19.17 -12.79 -18.39
CA THR A 3 -18.32 -11.58 -18.35
C THR A 3 -17.86 -11.25 -16.93
N LYS A 4 -18.74 -11.44 -15.93
CA LYS A 4 -18.43 -11.24 -14.51
C LYS A 4 -17.35 -12.20 -13.99
N ASN A 5 -17.40 -13.48 -14.39
CA ASN A 5 -16.42 -14.48 -13.97
C ASN A 5 -15.03 -14.20 -14.55
N GLU A 6 -14.97 -13.69 -15.78
CA GLU A 6 -13.71 -13.29 -16.41
C GLU A 6 -13.07 -12.10 -15.68
N ILE A 7 -13.87 -11.11 -15.29
CA ILE A 7 -13.39 -9.96 -14.50
C ILE A 7 -12.92 -10.42 -13.12
N ALA A 8 -13.67 -11.29 -12.45
CA ALA A 8 -13.27 -11.85 -11.15
C ALA A 8 -11.94 -12.63 -11.24
N GLN A 9 -11.73 -13.41 -12.30
CA GLN A 9 -10.45 -14.09 -12.52
C GLN A 9 -9.28 -13.11 -12.71
N LYS A 10 -9.48 -12.01 -13.44
CA LYS A 10 -8.47 -10.95 -13.59
C LYS A 10 -8.16 -10.26 -12.25
N ILE A 11 -9.18 -10.01 -11.42
CA ILE A 11 -9.00 -9.49 -10.06
C ILE A 11 -8.17 -10.46 -9.21
N VAL A 12 -8.50 -11.76 -9.21
CA VAL A 12 -7.75 -12.78 -8.48
C VAL A 12 -6.30 -12.85 -8.95
N ALA A 13 -6.04 -12.74 -10.25
CA ALA A 13 -4.69 -12.72 -10.81
C ALA A 13 -3.87 -11.52 -10.29
N LEU A 14 -4.46 -10.32 -10.24
CA LEU A 14 -3.82 -9.13 -9.67
C LEU A 14 -3.60 -9.25 -8.16
N LEU A 15 -4.57 -9.77 -7.41
CA LEU A 15 -4.41 -9.96 -5.96
C LEU A 15 -3.24 -10.89 -5.64
N LYS A 16 -2.99 -11.91 -6.48
CA LYS A 16 -1.85 -12.82 -6.30
C LYS A 16 -0.50 -12.12 -6.42
N THR A 17 -0.38 -11.03 -7.20
CA THR A 17 0.88 -10.28 -7.35
C THR A 17 1.18 -9.34 -6.19
N LEU A 18 0.20 -9.02 -5.34
CA LEU A 18 0.42 -8.17 -4.16
C LEU A 18 1.40 -8.84 -3.16
N PRO A 19 2.29 -8.06 -2.52
CA PRO A 19 3.16 -8.58 -1.48
C PRO A 19 2.35 -9.07 -0.27
N LYS A 20 2.97 -9.91 0.56
CA LYS A 20 2.37 -10.29 1.86
C LYS A 20 2.42 -9.09 2.81
N ASP A 21 1.37 -8.93 3.60
CA ASP A 21 1.32 -7.89 4.63
C ASP A 21 2.45 -8.09 5.64
N ARG A 22 3.15 -6.99 5.96
CA ARG A 22 4.30 -7.01 6.87
C ARG A 22 3.89 -7.32 8.31
N ILE A 23 2.73 -6.83 8.74
CA ILE A 23 2.19 -7.06 10.07
C ILE A 23 0.78 -7.61 9.93
N LYS A 24 0.60 -8.88 10.26
CA LYS A 24 -0.72 -9.52 10.29
C LYS A 24 -1.29 -9.39 11.69
N HIS A 25 -2.27 -8.51 11.87
CA HIS A 25 -2.98 -8.39 13.16
C HIS A 25 -4.15 -9.36 13.23
N TYR A 26 -5.16 -9.21 12.36
CA TYR A 26 -6.37 -10.06 12.36
C TYR A 26 -6.89 -10.44 10.98
N ALA A 27 -6.60 -9.63 9.96
CA ALA A 27 -6.99 -9.87 8.58
C ALA A 27 -5.89 -9.38 7.66
N SER A 28 -5.75 -10.01 6.49
CA SER A 28 -4.91 -9.51 5.41
C SER A 28 -5.80 -9.06 4.27
N PHE A 29 -5.52 -7.88 3.71
CA PHE A 29 -6.28 -7.37 2.56
C PHE A 29 -6.25 -8.38 1.40
N LYS A 30 -5.06 -8.90 1.09
CA LYS A 30 -4.88 -9.89 0.01
C LYS A 30 -5.71 -11.14 0.26
N ASP A 31 -5.63 -11.71 1.47
CA ASP A 31 -6.27 -12.99 1.79
C ASP A 31 -7.80 -12.87 1.78
N VAL A 32 -8.35 -11.81 2.40
CA VAL A 32 -9.81 -11.55 2.43
C VAL A 32 -10.39 -11.31 1.04
N GLN A 33 -9.69 -10.54 0.20
CA GLN A 33 -10.18 -10.29 -1.16
C GLN A 33 -10.07 -11.53 -2.05
N LEU A 34 -9.03 -12.36 -1.87
CA LEU A 34 -8.92 -13.63 -2.59
C LEU A 34 -10.10 -14.54 -2.28
N GLU A 35 -10.44 -14.70 -1.00
CA GLU A 35 -11.61 -15.49 -0.58
C GLU A 35 -12.91 -14.96 -1.20
N ARG A 36 -13.12 -13.64 -1.14
CA ARG A 36 -14.30 -12.96 -1.70
C ARG A 36 -14.48 -13.22 -3.20
N PHE A 37 -13.42 -13.04 -4.00
CA PHE A 37 -13.51 -13.14 -5.46
C PHE A 37 -13.36 -14.56 -6.00
N GLN A 38 -12.93 -15.51 -5.17
CA GLN A 38 -13.00 -16.94 -5.50
C GLN A 38 -14.38 -17.54 -5.24
N ASN A 39 -15.15 -16.96 -4.31
CA ASN A 39 -16.52 -17.37 -4.03
C ASN A 39 -17.48 -16.86 -5.12
N LYS A 40 -18.01 -17.78 -5.93
CA LYS A 40 -18.91 -17.46 -7.05
C LYS A 40 -20.22 -16.84 -6.61
N ASP A 41 -20.75 -17.22 -5.45
CA ASP A 41 -22.04 -16.74 -4.95
C ASP A 41 -21.94 -15.27 -4.54
N LEU A 42 -20.84 -14.90 -3.90
CA LEU A 42 -20.53 -13.52 -3.55
C LEU A 42 -20.32 -12.66 -4.80
N VAL A 43 -19.63 -13.19 -5.81
CA VAL A 43 -19.40 -12.48 -7.09
C VAL A 43 -20.70 -12.31 -7.88
N ALA A 44 -21.61 -13.27 -7.84
CA ALA A 44 -22.90 -13.20 -8.54
C ALA A 44 -23.74 -12.00 -8.07
N GLY A 45 -23.70 -11.69 -6.77
CA GLY A 45 -24.39 -10.55 -6.16
C GLY A 45 -23.81 -9.16 -6.52
N ILE A 46 -22.63 -9.09 -7.14
CA ILE A 46 -22.01 -7.82 -7.53
C ILE A 46 -22.42 -7.46 -8.96
N SER A 47 -22.75 -6.19 -9.20
CA SER A 47 -23.03 -5.72 -10.56
C SER A 47 -21.79 -5.79 -11.46
N GLU A 48 -21.97 -5.97 -12.76
CA GLU A 48 -20.82 -5.99 -13.69
C GLU A 48 -20.07 -4.65 -13.68
N LYS A 49 -20.80 -3.54 -13.58
CA LYS A 49 -20.23 -2.18 -13.48
C LYS A 49 -19.31 -2.05 -12.27
N ASP A 50 -19.76 -2.53 -11.10
CA ASP A 50 -18.97 -2.44 -9.87
C ASP A 50 -17.77 -3.38 -9.89
N LEU A 51 -17.88 -4.55 -10.55
CA LEU A 51 -16.74 -5.44 -10.77
C LEU A 51 -15.67 -4.77 -11.65
N LYS A 52 -16.09 -4.09 -12.73
CA LYS A 52 -15.16 -3.34 -13.60
C LYS A 52 -14.48 -2.20 -12.84
N LEU A 53 -15.23 -1.47 -12.01
CA LEU A 53 -14.67 -0.40 -11.18
C LEU A 53 -13.66 -0.95 -10.16
N GLN A 54 -14.01 -2.04 -9.46
CA GLN A 54 -13.11 -2.70 -8.51
C GLN A 54 -11.82 -3.19 -9.18
N TYR A 55 -11.92 -3.77 -10.38
CA TYR A 55 -10.75 -4.16 -11.16
C TYR A 55 -9.87 -2.96 -11.54
N ALA A 56 -10.46 -1.86 -12.02
CA ALA A 56 -9.72 -0.65 -12.38
C ALA A 56 -8.99 -0.05 -11.17
N SER A 57 -9.68 0.06 -10.03
CA SER A 57 -9.10 0.56 -8.78
C SER A 57 -7.98 -0.34 -8.26
N LEU A 58 -8.16 -1.66 -8.29
CA LEU A 58 -7.12 -2.61 -7.88
C LEU A 58 -5.89 -2.51 -8.78
N ARG A 59 -6.09 -2.40 -10.10
CA ARG A 59 -5.00 -2.23 -11.06
C ARG A 59 -4.22 -0.94 -10.79
N ASP A 60 -4.91 0.15 -10.51
CA ASP A 60 -4.28 1.44 -10.19
C ASP A 60 -3.48 1.37 -8.86
N LEU A 61 -3.97 0.59 -7.88
CA LEU A 61 -3.28 0.33 -6.61
C LEU A 61 -2.03 -0.54 -6.79
N VAL A 62 -2.12 -1.64 -7.53
CA VAL A 62 -0.99 -2.54 -7.80
C VAL A 62 0.13 -1.83 -8.58
N ASN A 63 -0.24 -0.93 -9.48
CA ASN A 63 0.71 -0.19 -10.31
C ASN A 63 1.28 1.05 -9.63
N ASP A 64 1.01 1.26 -8.33
CA ASP A 64 1.51 2.43 -7.57
C ASP A 64 1.21 3.77 -8.30
N LYS A 65 0.09 3.85 -9.04
CA LYS A 65 -0.18 4.93 -10.01
C LYS A 65 0.04 6.32 -9.40
N TYR A 66 -0.52 6.56 -8.22
CA TYR A 66 -0.44 7.85 -7.55
C TYR A 66 0.92 8.12 -6.90
N LYS A 67 1.63 7.08 -6.45
CA LYS A 67 3.01 7.21 -5.97
C LYS A 67 3.94 7.63 -7.11
N ASN A 68 3.72 7.08 -8.30
CA ASN A 68 4.47 7.44 -9.50
C ASN A 68 4.06 8.82 -10.04
N TYR A 69 2.77 9.15 -9.98
CA TYR A 69 2.25 10.44 -10.44
C TYR A 69 2.70 11.61 -9.54
N TYR A 70 2.67 11.42 -8.22
CA TYR A 70 3.14 12.39 -7.24
C TYR A 70 4.51 12.00 -6.69
N LYS A 71 5.47 11.75 -7.60
CA LYS A 71 6.82 11.36 -7.22
C LYS A 71 7.42 12.43 -6.30
N LEU A 72 7.87 12.00 -5.12
CA LEU A 72 8.55 12.87 -4.17
C LEU A 72 9.94 13.21 -4.72
N ASP A 73 10.21 14.51 -4.79
CA ASP A 73 11.52 15.04 -5.19
C ASP A 73 12.50 15.04 -4.01
N ASP A 74 13.79 15.08 -4.32
CA ASP A 74 14.89 15.08 -3.35
C ASP A 74 14.76 16.27 -2.38
N LYS A 75 14.19 17.39 -2.83
CA LYS A 75 13.90 18.54 -1.97
C LYS A 75 12.96 18.20 -0.82
N LEU A 76 12.01 17.31 -1.03
CA LEU A 76 11.08 16.85 0.01
C LEU A 76 11.70 15.73 0.84
N LEU A 77 12.42 14.78 0.22
CA LEU A 77 12.99 13.63 0.91
C LEU A 77 14.26 13.96 1.72
N VAL A 78 14.97 15.02 1.33
CA VAL A 78 16.24 15.47 1.91
C VAL A 78 16.15 16.98 2.17
N PRO A 79 15.38 17.41 3.19
CA PRO A 79 15.21 18.82 3.45
C PRO A 79 16.54 19.43 3.93
N LYS A 80 16.87 20.63 3.45
CA LYS A 80 18.15 21.32 3.69
C LYS A 80 18.54 21.42 5.17
N GLY A 81 17.55 21.64 6.05
CA GLY A 81 17.77 21.75 7.49
C GLY A 81 17.98 20.42 8.22
N ASN A 82 17.44 19.31 7.69
CA ASN A 82 17.60 17.99 8.29
C ASN A 82 17.61 16.89 7.21
N PRO A 83 18.76 16.69 6.54
CA PRO A 83 18.88 15.75 5.43
C PRO A 83 18.51 14.30 5.80
N ASN A 84 18.67 13.93 7.07
CA ASN A 84 18.43 12.58 7.57
C ASN A 84 17.02 12.39 8.18
N TYR A 85 16.12 13.36 8.00
CA TYR A 85 14.80 13.34 8.64
C TYR A 85 13.99 12.08 8.29
N TYR A 86 13.78 11.81 7.00
CA TYR A 86 12.95 10.70 6.55
C TYR A 86 13.63 9.34 6.77
N THR A 87 14.94 9.26 6.58
CA THR A 87 15.68 8.01 6.82
C THR A 87 15.57 7.57 8.28
N ARG A 88 15.62 8.53 9.21
CA ARG A 88 15.43 8.28 10.65
C ARG A 88 14.01 7.84 10.99
N ILE A 89 12.99 8.56 10.51
CA ILE A 89 11.58 8.17 10.72
C ILE A 89 11.33 6.76 10.18
N MET A 90 11.88 6.44 9.00
CA MET A 90 11.75 5.11 8.42
C MET A 90 12.45 4.04 9.26
N ALA A 91 13.63 4.31 9.82
CA ALA A 91 14.34 3.40 10.71
C ALA A 91 13.55 3.16 12.02
N GLU A 92 12.93 4.19 12.59
CA GLU A 92 12.08 4.08 13.79
C GLU A 92 10.82 3.25 13.52
N ILE A 93 10.12 3.51 12.41
CA ILE A 93 8.93 2.73 12.00
C ILE A 93 9.30 1.25 11.78
N ARG A 94 10.50 0.98 11.28
CA ARG A 94 11.01 -0.38 11.08
C ARG A 94 11.53 -1.04 12.35
N GLY A 95 11.67 -0.29 13.44
CA GLY A 95 12.24 -0.77 14.71
C GLY A 95 13.77 -0.95 14.68
N GLU A 96 14.45 -0.41 13.67
CA GLU A 96 15.90 -0.56 13.48
C GLU A 96 16.70 0.31 14.47
N LYS A 97 16.21 1.52 14.78
CA LYS A 97 16.79 2.45 15.76
C LYS A 97 15.70 3.23 16.46
N LYS A 98 15.85 3.43 17.78
CA LYS A 98 15.01 4.35 18.56
C LYS A 98 15.82 5.60 18.84
N THR A 99 15.30 6.78 18.52
CA THR A 99 15.86 8.04 19.01
C THR A 99 15.50 8.25 20.48
N SER A 100 16.47 8.71 21.27
CA SER A 100 16.19 9.19 22.62
C SER A 100 15.55 10.57 22.56
N PHE A 101 14.80 10.93 23.60
CA PHE A 101 14.16 12.24 23.72
C PHE A 101 15.17 13.41 23.62
N LEU A 102 16.37 13.23 24.20
CA LEU A 102 17.46 14.21 24.11
C LEU A 102 17.99 14.39 22.69
N ASP A 103 18.10 13.29 21.94
CA ASP A 103 18.54 13.34 20.54
C ASP A 103 17.49 14.06 19.68
N ALA A 104 16.20 13.74 19.90
CA ALA A 104 15.10 14.40 19.21
C ALA A 104 15.11 15.93 19.45
N MET A 105 15.37 16.39 20.67
CA MET A 105 15.49 17.83 20.94
C MET A 105 16.66 18.46 20.19
N LYS A 106 17.87 17.86 20.22
CA LYS A 106 19.04 18.37 19.49
C LYS A 106 18.79 18.47 17.99
N ILE A 107 18.13 17.47 17.44
CA ILE A 107 17.75 17.40 16.04
C ILE A 107 16.82 18.56 15.64
N VAL A 108 15.82 18.89 16.47
CA VAL A 108 14.89 19.99 16.15
C VAL A 108 15.61 21.34 16.20
N THR A 109 16.52 21.52 17.17
CA THR A 109 17.23 22.79 17.35
C THR A 109 18.37 23.00 16.37
N PHE A 110 19.11 21.94 16.01
CA PHE A 110 20.33 22.02 15.20
C PHE A 110 20.22 21.36 13.82
N GLY A 111 19.13 20.64 13.55
CA GLY A 111 18.93 19.92 12.29
C GLY A 111 19.77 18.65 12.16
N LYS A 112 20.56 18.30 13.17
CA LYS A 112 21.48 17.15 13.21
C LYS A 112 21.58 16.60 14.63
#